data_AF-A0A929UJS4-F1
#
_entry.id   AF-A0A929UJS4-F1
#
_cell.length_a   1.000
_cell.length_b   1.000
_cell.length_c   1.000
_cell.angle_alpha   90.00
_cell.angle_beta   90.00
_cell.angle_gamma   90.00
#
_symmetry.space_group_name_H-M   'P 1'
#
loop_
_entity.id
_entity.type
_entity.pdbx_description
1 polymer ?
#
loop_
_entity_poly.entity_id
_entity_poly.type
_entity_poly.pdbx_seq_one_letter_code
_entity_poly.pdbx_strand_id
1 'polypeptide(L)' 'MNTLIHLLEAAVIAGTPLLLGALGEILCERAGNLNLGVEGEMFMGAVAGIAAAFFY' A
#
# COMPACT_ATOMS: atom_id res chain seq x y z
N MET A 1 -5.55 23.32 -17.19
CA MET A 1 -5.51 23.72 -15.77
C MET A 1 -6.33 22.78 -14.89
N ASN A 2 -7.60 22.51 -15.19
CA ASN A 2 -8.46 21.62 -14.37
C ASN A 2 -7.94 20.20 -14.20
N THR A 3 -7.39 19.57 -15.25
CA THR A 3 -6.87 18.19 -15.14
C THR A 3 -5.74 18.06 -14.11
N LEU A 4 -4.87 19.07 -14.00
CA LEU A 4 -3.78 19.07 -13.01
C LEU A 4 -4.34 19.21 -11.60
N ILE A 5 -5.34 20.07 -11.41
CA ILE A 5 -6.00 20.27 -10.10
C ILE A 5 -6.71 18.97 -9.67
N HIS A 6 -7.47 18.33 -10.55
CA HIS A 6 -8.12 17.06 -10.25
C HIS A 6 -7.13 15.91 -10.01
N LEU A 7 -5.99 15.89 -10.70
CA LEU A 7 -4.94 14.92 -10.43
C LEU A 7 -4.39 15.08 -9.01
N LEU A 8 -4.11 16.33 -8.59
CA LEU A 8 -3.60 16.62 -7.25
C LEU A 8 -4.63 16.29 -6.16
N GLU A 9 -5.90 16.61 -6.40
CA GLU A 9 -7.01 16.26 -5.51
C GLU A 9 -7.09 14.74 -5.31
N ALA A 10 -7.10 13.97 -6.39
CA ALA A 10 -7.13 12.51 -6.33
C ALA A 10 -5.88 11.93 -5.64
N ALA A 11 -4.70 12.50 -5.91
CA ALA A 11 -3.45 12.06 -5.29
C ALA A 11 -3.44 12.27 -3.78
N VAL A 12 -3.98 13.40 -3.28
CA VAL A 12 -4.07 13.66 -1.84
C VAL A 12 -5.09 12.73 -1.18
N ILE A 13 -6.25 12.55 -1.80
CA ILE A 13 -7.31 11.67 -1.26
C ILE A 13 -6.83 10.23 -1.17
N ALA A 14 -6.17 9.72 -2.21
CA ALA A 14 -5.65 8.35 -2.22
C ALA A 14 -4.37 8.20 -1.38
N GLY A 15 -3.49 9.21 -1.39
CA GLY A 15 -2.19 9.15 -0.72
C GLY A 15 -2.25 9.31 0.79
N THR A 16 -3.19 10.08 1.32
CA THR A 16 -3.34 10.32 2.76
C THR A 16 -3.57 9.04 3.58
N PRO A 17 -4.55 8.16 3.25
CA PRO A 17 -4.74 6.92 4.01
C PRO A 17 -3.53 5.96 3.88
N LEU A 18 -2.90 5.91 2.70
CA LEU A 18 -1.68 5.12 2.49
C LEU A 18 -0.53 5.59 3.39
N LEU A 19 -0.33 6.91 3.48
CA LEU A 19 0.72 7.50 4.31
C LEU A 19 0.47 7.24 5.80
N LEU A 20 -0.78 7.35 6.26
CA LEU A 20 -1.15 7.04 7.65
C LEU A 20 -0.97 5.55 7.97
N GLY A 21 -1.31 4.65 7.03
CA GLY A 21 -1.08 3.21 7.19
C GLY A 21 0.41 2.86 7.33
N ALA A 22 1.24 3.34 6.41
CA ALA A 22 2.69 3.11 6.44
C ALA A 22 3.34 3.68 7.71
N LEU A 23 2.90 4.85 8.16
CA LEU A 23 3.43 5.47 9.38
C LEU A 23 3.02 4.67 10.62
N GLY A 24 1.80 4.12 10.64
CA GLY A 24 1.32 3.21 11.70
C GLY A 24 2.13 1.92 11.78
N GLU A 25 2.44 1.28 10.65
CA GLU A 25 3.28 0.08 10.60
C GLU A 25 4.70 0.34 11.10
N ILE A 26 5.32 1.43 10.66
CA ILE A 26 6.66 1.82 11.14
C ILE A 26 6.65 2.01 12.66
N LEU A 27 5.63 2.65 13.23
CA LEU A 27 5.50 2.81 14.67
C LEU A 27 5.36 1.45 15.39
N CYS A 28 4.55 0.54 14.85
CA CYS A 28 4.36 -0.81 15.36
C CYS A 28 5.67 -1.61 15.35
N GLU A 29 6.42 -1.59 14.25
CA GLU A 29 7.74 -2.23 14.15
C GLU A 29 8.72 -1.67 15.17
N ARG A 30 8.76 -0.34 15.33
CA ARG A 30 9.61 0.33 16.32
C ARG A 30 9.21 -0.01 17.76
N ALA A 31 7.94 -0.29 18.01
CA ALA A 31 7.43 -0.75 19.31
C ALA A 31 7.72 -2.25 19.56
N GLY A 32 8.35 -2.95 18.61
CA GLY A 32 8.63 -4.38 18.71
C GLY A 32 7.40 -5.26 18.48
N ASN A 33 6.31 -4.70 17.93
CA ASN A 33 5.10 -5.44 17.59
C ASN A 33 4.86 -5.39 16.08
N LEU A 34 5.31 -6.42 15.38
CA LEU A 34 5.23 -6.48 13.93
C LEU A 34 3.85 -6.97 13.45
N ASN A 35 3.26 -6.28 12.48
CA ASN A 35 1.98 -6.65 11.90
C ASN A 35 2.17 -7.67 10.76
N LEU A 36 2.13 -8.96 11.10
CA LEU A 36 2.29 -10.06 10.13
C LEU A 36 1.20 -10.09 9.04
N GLY A 37 0.07 -9.39 9.24
CA GLY A 37 -0.97 -9.28 8.20
C GLY A 37 -0.43 -8.60 6.93
N VAL A 38 0.40 -7.58 7.10
CA VAL A 38 0.95 -6.76 6.01
C VAL A 38 1.96 -7.56 5.20
N GLU A 39 2.88 -8.25 5.89
CA GLU A 39 3.82 -9.18 5.23
C GLU A 39 3.06 -10.28 4.48
N GLY A 40 1.96 -10.79 5.05
CA GLY A 40 1.08 -11.76 4.40
C GLY A 40 0.46 -11.23 3.11
N GLU A 41 -0.07 -10.01 3.12
CA GLU A 41 -0.63 -9.38 1.92
C GLU A 41 0.44 -9.15 0.83
N MET A 42 1.66 -8.75 1.20
CA MET A 42 2.77 -8.62 0.27
C MET A 42 3.12 -9.97 -0.40
N PHE A 43 3.18 -11.06 0.38
CA PHE A 43 3.42 -12.40 -0.17
C PHE A 43 2.29 -12.86 -1.09
N MET A 44 1.03 -12.65 -0.70
CA MET A 44 -0.11 -13.02 -1.55
C MET A 44 -0.11 -12.24 -2.87
N GLY A 45 0.23 -10.95 -2.85
CA GLY A 45 0.39 -10.14 -4.06
C GLY A 45 1.49 -10.66 -4.99
N ALA A 46 2.64 -11.05 -4.45
CA ALA A 46 3.74 -11.63 -5.22
C ALA A 46 3.34 -12.96 -5.88
N VAL A 47 2.68 -13.86 -5.13
CA VAL A 47 2.19 -15.14 -5.65
C VAL A 47 1.13 -14.93 -6.73
N ALA A 48 0.17 -14.03 -6.49
CA ALA A 48 -0.87 -13.70 -7.45
C ALA A 48 -0.28 -13.12 -8.76
N GLY A 49 0.75 -12.28 -8.67
CA GLY A 49 1.47 -11.74 -9.83
C GLY A 49 2.16 -12.82 -10.66
N ILE A 50 2.87 -13.76 -10.02
CA ILE A 50 3.51 -14.90 -10.71
C ILE A 50 2.45 -15.82 -11.32
N ALA A 51 1.39 -16.14 -10.59
CA ALA A 51 0.30 -16.97 -11.09
C ALA A 51 -0.38 -16.33 -12.32
N ALA A 52 -0.69 -15.04 -12.26
CA ALA A 52 -1.26 -14.31 -13.38
C ALA A 52 -0.35 -14.34 -14.61
N ALA A 53 0.96 -14.16 -14.44
CA ALA A 53 1.93 -14.24 -15.54
C ALA A 53 2.10 -15.66 -16.10
N PHE A 54 1.85 -16.70 -15.30
CA PHE A 54 1.95 -18.10 -15.74
C PHE A 54 0.68 -18.59 -16.47
N PHE A 55 -0.48 -18.08 -16.10
CA PHE A 55 -1.78 -18.47 -16.68
C PHE A 55 -2.28 -17.53 -17.82
N TYR A 56 -1.57 -16.43 -18.08
CA TYR A 56 -1.81 -15.52 -19.19
C TYR A 56 -0.94 -15.87 -20.40
#